data_AF-J3F6C2-F1
#
_entry.id   AF-J3F6C2-F1
#
_cell.length_a   1.000
_cell.length_b   1.000
_cell.length_c   1.000
_cell.angle_alpha   90.00
_cell.angle_beta   90.00
_cell.angle_gamma   90.00
#
_symmetry.space_group_name_H-M   'P 1'
#
loop_
_entity.id
_entity.type
_entity.pdbx_description
1 polymer ?
#
loop_
_entity_poly.entity_id
_entity_poly.type
_entity_poly.pdbx_seq_one_letter_code
_entity_poly.pdbx_strand_id
1 'polypeptide(L)'
;MSTTVVFDSNVWELIVDDAKRADAKTPAAVRTLYTLINDKVITSFIFEGIANFEAIPRKGRKAFVRDYKATISMSEGDQAAKKINGTPAAEISEQLEATIEKAASLDFSFIHLPRIAAPRHQIVNKYKAPEALDLETRLERSFRCARDIESMGCGMQVLKDMLLSPENGLLPALQDDPIAEKKFSEGVAEWMDGDALAATYGYGHEYFCTYDQGKNAGQSSILHPKNRATYMQKYGVKIVTPEELIAALISPAPV
;
A
#
# COMPACT_ATOMS: atom_id res chain seq x y z
N MET A 1 -20.99 14.80 3.62
CA MET A 1 -19.86 14.07 4.21
C MET A 1 -18.82 13.90 3.11
N SER A 2 -17.53 14.06 3.43
CA SER A 2 -16.46 13.83 2.45
C SER A 2 -16.30 12.33 2.20
N THR A 3 -16.01 11.96 0.94
CA THR A 3 -15.76 10.55 0.58
C THR A 3 -14.32 10.19 0.90
N THR A 4 -14.10 9.07 1.59
CA THR A 4 -12.74 8.61 1.93
C THR A 4 -12.17 7.73 0.83
N VAL A 5 -10.98 8.09 0.34
CA VAL A 5 -10.34 7.41 -0.78
C VAL A 5 -8.86 7.18 -0.49
N VAL A 6 -8.43 5.93 -0.59
CA VAL A 6 -7.02 5.55 -0.60
C VAL A 6 -6.56 5.52 -2.05
N PHE A 7 -5.50 6.25 -2.38
CA PHE A 7 -4.94 6.33 -3.72
C PHE A 7 -3.67 5.51 -3.83
N ASP A 8 -3.62 4.64 -4.84
CA ASP A 8 -2.43 3.89 -5.22
C ASP A 8 -1.35 4.82 -5.84
N SER A 9 -0.09 4.38 -5.80
CA SER A 9 1.10 5.06 -6.33
C SER A 9 0.93 5.59 -7.75
N ASN A 10 0.33 4.78 -8.62
CA ASN A 10 0.08 5.15 -10.02
C ASN A 10 -1.00 6.24 -10.20
N VAL A 11 -1.73 6.62 -9.14
CA VAL A 11 -2.73 7.69 -9.16
C VAL A 11 -2.26 8.91 -8.37
N TRP A 12 -1.91 8.75 -7.09
CA TRP A 12 -1.65 9.91 -6.21
C TRP A 12 -0.47 10.73 -6.70
N GLU A 13 0.59 10.09 -7.23
CA GLU A 13 1.73 10.81 -7.78
C GLU A 13 1.35 11.73 -8.95
N LEU A 14 0.40 11.31 -9.80
CA LEU A 14 -0.10 12.13 -10.90
C LEU A 14 -0.94 13.31 -10.39
N ILE A 15 -1.62 13.14 -9.26
CA ILE A 15 -2.42 14.17 -8.62
C ILE A 15 -1.52 15.22 -7.96
N VAL A 16 -0.51 14.82 -7.20
CA VAL A 16 0.26 15.75 -6.35
C VAL A 16 1.42 16.43 -7.09
N ASP A 17 1.97 15.80 -8.14
CA ASP A 17 3.07 16.37 -8.91
C ASP A 17 2.53 17.31 -9.99
N ASP A 18 2.77 18.61 -9.85
CA ASP A 18 2.32 19.64 -10.78
C ASP A 18 2.78 19.41 -12.22
N ALA A 19 4.02 18.93 -12.41
CA ALA A 19 4.55 18.68 -13.75
C ALA A 19 3.87 17.47 -14.39
N LYS A 20 3.68 16.38 -13.62
CA LYS A 20 2.92 15.20 -14.10
C LYS A 20 1.46 15.59 -14.37
N ARG A 21 0.82 16.37 -13.50
CA ARG A 21 -0.58 16.80 -13.65
C ARG A 21 -0.80 17.71 -14.86
N ALA A 22 0.17 18.56 -15.18
CA ALA A 22 0.15 19.46 -16.33
C ALA A 22 0.47 18.77 -17.67
N ASP A 23 1.04 17.57 -17.66
CA ASP A 23 1.32 16.83 -18.90
C ASP A 23 0.02 16.57 -19.69
N ALA A 24 0.07 16.82 -21.01
CA ALA A 24 -1.04 16.60 -21.92
C ALA A 24 -1.44 15.12 -22.02
N LYS A 25 -0.52 14.19 -21.73
CA LYS A 25 -0.77 12.74 -21.69
C LYS A 25 -1.47 12.29 -20.41
N THR A 26 -1.41 13.10 -19.35
CA THR A 26 -2.06 12.76 -18.08
C THR A 26 -3.58 12.79 -18.26
N PRO A 27 -4.30 11.72 -17.89
CA PRO A 27 -5.74 11.64 -18.05
C PRO A 27 -6.45 12.83 -17.41
N ALA A 28 -7.49 13.34 -18.07
CA ALA A 28 -8.26 14.48 -17.57
C ALA A 28 -8.86 14.21 -16.18
N ALA A 29 -9.18 12.94 -15.87
CA ALA A 29 -9.65 12.50 -14.57
C ALA A 29 -8.72 12.91 -13.42
N VAL A 30 -7.40 12.89 -13.61
CA VAL A 30 -6.43 13.28 -12.58
C VAL A 30 -6.61 14.75 -12.18
N ARG A 31 -6.83 15.64 -13.15
CA ARG A 31 -7.07 17.07 -12.90
C ARG A 31 -8.39 17.28 -12.17
N THR A 32 -9.43 16.53 -12.51
CA THR A 32 -10.71 16.56 -11.79
C THR A 32 -10.58 16.08 -10.35
N LEU A 33 -9.86 14.97 -10.11
CA LEU A 33 -9.59 14.48 -8.76
C LEU A 33 -8.83 15.50 -7.91
N TYR A 34 -7.83 16.18 -8.49
CA TYR A 34 -7.12 17.27 -7.82
C TYR A 34 -8.08 18.38 -7.36
N THR A 35 -9.04 18.79 -8.22
CA THR A 35 -10.07 19.77 -7.84
C THR A 35 -10.96 19.24 -6.72
N LEU A 36 -11.46 18.00 -6.82
CA LEU A 36 -12.33 17.39 -5.79
C LEU A 36 -11.64 17.24 -4.42
N ILE A 37 -10.33 17.02 -4.39
CA ILE A 37 -9.53 16.98 -3.16
C ILE A 37 -9.38 18.39 -2.58
N ASN A 38 -9.09 19.41 -3.40
CA ASN A 38 -9.01 20.79 -2.94
C ASN A 38 -10.35 21.31 -2.40
N ASP A 39 -11.45 20.96 -3.07
CA ASP A 39 -12.81 21.31 -2.70
C ASP A 39 -13.34 20.50 -1.50
N LYS A 40 -12.52 19.62 -0.92
CA LYS A 40 -12.84 18.78 0.24
C LYS A 40 -14.03 17.84 0.03
N VAL A 41 -14.30 17.48 -1.23
CA VAL A 41 -15.26 16.42 -1.59
C VAL A 41 -14.65 15.05 -1.30
N ILE A 42 -13.33 14.92 -1.45
CA ILE A 42 -12.55 13.72 -1.16
C ILE A 42 -11.62 13.98 0.02
N THR A 43 -11.61 13.04 0.98
CA THR A 43 -10.56 12.92 1.99
C THR A 43 -9.58 11.86 1.50
N SER A 44 -8.36 12.29 1.22
CA SER A 44 -7.36 11.50 0.49
C SER A 44 -6.36 10.82 1.42
N PHE A 45 -6.06 9.56 1.11
CA PHE A 45 -5.15 8.74 1.88
C PHE A 45 -4.14 8.02 0.98
N ILE A 46 -2.97 7.70 1.50
CA ILE A 46 -1.95 6.85 0.85
C ILE A 46 -1.52 5.75 1.82
N PHE A 47 -1.21 4.56 1.31
CA PHE A 47 -0.70 3.47 2.14
C PHE A 47 0.81 3.62 2.44
N GLU A 48 1.23 3.39 3.68
CA GLU A 48 2.64 3.55 4.12
C GLU A 48 3.65 2.67 3.36
N GLY A 49 3.20 1.65 2.63
CA GLY A 49 4.06 0.80 1.79
C GLY A 49 4.98 1.58 0.85
N ILE A 50 4.53 2.75 0.37
CA ILE A 50 5.31 3.64 -0.51
C ILE A 50 6.63 4.11 0.13
N ALA A 51 6.61 4.33 1.45
CA ALA A 51 7.73 4.83 2.23
C ALA A 51 8.56 3.70 2.86
N ASN A 52 8.09 2.46 2.77
CA ASN A 52 8.72 1.28 3.36
C ASN A 52 9.44 0.46 2.28
N PHE A 53 8.75 -0.55 1.73
CA PHE A 53 9.33 -1.44 0.73
C PHE A 53 9.50 -0.81 -0.63
N GLU A 54 8.63 0.13 -0.99
CA GLU A 54 8.70 0.73 -2.32
C GLU A 54 9.78 1.80 -2.46
N ALA A 55 10.18 2.41 -1.35
CA ALA A 55 11.36 3.28 -1.27
C ALA A 55 12.65 2.54 -1.68
N ILE A 56 12.67 1.21 -1.53
CA ILE A 56 13.79 0.38 -1.97
C ILE A 56 13.67 0.16 -3.48
N PRO A 57 14.69 0.55 -4.27
CA PRO A 57 14.69 0.31 -5.71
C PRO A 57 14.43 -1.15 -6.01
N ARG A 58 13.62 -1.46 -7.04
CA ARG A 58 13.23 -2.84 -7.39
C ARG A 58 14.43 -3.80 -7.41
N LYS A 59 15.55 -3.35 -7.99
CA LYS A 59 16.80 -4.14 -8.06
C LYS A 59 17.48 -4.42 -6.72
N GLY A 60 17.26 -3.56 -5.72
CA GLY A 60 17.84 -3.68 -4.39
C GLY A 60 16.97 -4.45 -3.40
N ARG A 61 15.68 -4.68 -3.69
CA ARG A 61 14.71 -5.24 -2.73
C ARG A 61 15.11 -6.62 -2.22
N LYS A 62 15.56 -7.50 -3.12
CA LYS A 62 15.96 -8.86 -2.78
C LYS A 62 17.18 -8.89 -1.84
N ALA A 63 18.22 -8.13 -2.17
CA ALA A 63 19.41 -8.00 -1.34
C ALA A 63 19.06 -7.41 0.04
N PHE A 64 18.24 -6.35 0.06
CA PHE A 64 17.80 -5.74 1.30
C PHE A 64 17.05 -6.74 2.20
N VAL A 65 16.06 -7.47 1.66
CA VAL A 65 15.28 -8.43 2.45
C VAL A 65 16.12 -9.59 2.95
N ARG A 66 17.07 -10.08 2.14
CA ARG A 66 18.01 -11.14 2.54
C ARG A 66 18.80 -10.73 3.78
N ASP A 67 19.29 -9.50 3.78
CA ASP A 67 20.22 -9.00 4.79
C ASP A 67 19.49 -8.25 5.93
N TYR A 68 18.16 -8.13 5.83
CA TYR A 68 17.31 -7.42 6.79
C TYR A 68 17.20 -8.17 8.12
N LYS A 69 17.42 -7.43 9.21
CA LYS A 69 17.19 -7.87 10.59
C LYS A 69 16.26 -6.89 11.26
N ALA A 70 15.20 -7.37 11.90
CA ALA A 70 14.30 -6.50 12.64
C ALA A 70 14.98 -5.95 13.91
N THR A 71 14.68 -4.70 14.27
CA THR A 71 15.02 -4.16 15.59
C THR A 71 14.03 -4.70 16.61
N ILE A 72 14.52 -5.29 17.70
CA ILE A 72 13.69 -5.85 18.76
C ILE A 72 13.96 -5.07 20.04
N SER A 73 12.90 -4.49 20.61
CA SER A 73 12.94 -3.83 21.92
C SER A 73 12.02 -4.58 22.86
N MET A 74 12.55 -5.06 23.99
CA MET A 74 11.78 -5.77 25.02
C MET A 74 11.90 -5.04 26.35
N SER A 75 10.76 -4.72 26.97
CA SER A 75 10.69 -4.18 28.32
C SER A 75 9.83 -5.09 29.19
N GLU A 76 10.21 -5.21 30.47
CA GLU A 76 9.45 -5.95 31.49
C GLU A 76 9.13 -4.97 32.63
N GLY A 77 7.84 -4.65 32.80
CA GLY A 77 7.40 -3.61 33.73
C GLY A 77 8.05 -2.24 33.42
N ASP A 78 8.53 -1.57 34.47
CA ASP A 78 9.19 -0.25 34.38
C ASP A 78 10.68 -0.33 33.99
N GLN A 79 11.21 -1.51 33.67
CA GLN A 79 12.61 -1.64 33.29
C GLN A 79 12.87 -1.08 31.89
N ALA A 80 14.01 -0.39 31.74
CA ALA A 80 14.47 0.12 30.45
C ALA A 80 14.53 -1.01 29.42
N ALA A 81 13.97 -0.76 28.23
CA ALA A 81 13.88 -1.76 27.19
C ALA A 81 15.28 -2.24 26.75
N LYS A 82 15.52 -3.56 26.76
CA LYS A 82 16.67 -4.15 26.07
C LYS A 82 16.40 -4.06 24.57
N LYS A 83 17.27 -3.34 23.87
CA LYS A 83 17.17 -3.09 22.43
C LYS A 83 18.26 -3.82 21.66
N ILE A 84 17.86 -4.71 20.77
CA ILE A 84 18.71 -5.31 19.75
C ILE A 84 18.47 -4.52 18.46
N ASN A 85 19.48 -3.78 18.02
CA ASN A 85 19.38 -3.01 16.78
C ASN A 85 19.46 -3.94 15.57
N GLY A 86 18.48 -3.81 14.68
CA GLY A 86 18.44 -4.49 13.41
C GLY A 86 19.03 -3.64 12.27
N THR A 87 18.72 -4.04 11.04
CA THR A 87 19.03 -3.27 9.84
C THR A 87 18.25 -1.95 9.88
N PRO A 88 18.89 -0.78 9.64
CA PRO A 88 18.20 0.49 9.51
C PRO A 88 17.10 0.44 8.46
N ALA A 89 16.07 1.29 8.62
CA ALA A 89 15.08 1.48 7.57
C ALA A 89 15.78 1.98 6.30
N ALA A 90 15.24 1.63 5.14
CA ALA A 90 15.70 2.20 3.89
C ALA A 90 15.52 3.72 3.93
N GLU A 91 16.50 4.44 3.39
CA GLU A 91 16.41 5.88 3.19
C GLU A 91 15.34 6.16 2.12
N ILE A 92 14.48 7.12 2.42
CA ILE A 92 13.55 7.68 1.43
C ILE A 92 14.38 8.60 0.53
N SER A 93 14.21 8.51 -0.78
CA SER A 93 14.91 9.42 -1.69
C SER A 93 14.41 10.86 -1.50
N GLU A 94 15.27 11.86 -1.71
CA GLU A 94 14.89 13.28 -1.64
C GLU A 94 13.68 13.60 -2.54
N GLN A 95 13.58 12.90 -3.68
CA GLN A 95 12.46 13.02 -4.59
C GLN A 95 11.15 12.53 -3.95
N LEU A 96 11.16 11.34 -3.34
CA LEU A 96 9.98 10.78 -2.68
C LEU A 96 9.60 11.62 -1.46
N GLU A 97 10.57 12.11 -0.68
CA GLU A 97 10.32 13.02 0.44
C GLU A 97 9.63 14.31 -0.03
N ALA A 98 10.14 14.95 -1.08
CA ALA A 98 9.52 16.13 -1.67
C ALA A 98 8.10 15.85 -2.20
N THR A 99 7.85 14.67 -2.77
CA THR A 99 6.50 14.28 -3.20
C THR A 99 5.55 14.05 -2.02
N ILE A 100 6.04 13.47 -0.92
CA ILE A 100 5.28 13.30 0.33
C ILE A 100 4.90 14.66 0.93
N GLU A 101 5.81 15.63 0.93
CA GLU A 101 5.52 16.99 1.41
C GLU A 101 4.45 17.68 0.56
N LYS A 102 4.51 17.51 -0.76
CA LYS A 102 3.45 18.00 -1.67
C LYS A 102 2.10 17.33 -1.37
N ALA A 103 2.09 16.01 -1.18
CA ALA A 103 0.88 15.30 -0.80
C ALA A 103 0.30 15.83 0.53
N ALA A 104 1.13 16.05 1.54
CA ALA A 104 0.72 16.62 2.81
C ALA A 104 0.15 18.05 2.66
N SER A 105 0.69 18.86 1.75
CA SER A 105 0.12 20.20 1.44
C SER A 105 -1.27 20.17 0.81
N LEU A 106 -1.67 19.01 0.25
CA LEU A 106 -3.00 18.72 -0.28
C LEU A 106 -3.87 17.93 0.72
N ASP A 107 -3.48 17.89 1.99
CA ASP A 107 -4.13 17.17 3.09
C ASP A 107 -4.20 15.65 2.93
N PHE A 108 -3.30 15.05 2.14
CA PHE A 108 -3.15 13.60 2.14
C PHE A 108 -2.63 13.10 3.49
N SER A 109 -3.19 11.99 3.96
CA SER A 109 -2.74 11.31 5.18
C SER A 109 -2.36 9.85 4.93
N PHE A 110 -1.44 9.32 5.72
CA PHE A 110 -0.98 7.94 5.62
C PHE A 110 -1.83 6.98 6.45
N ILE A 111 -2.28 5.90 5.82
CA ILE A 111 -2.80 4.73 6.52
C ILE A 111 -1.71 3.67 6.69
N HIS A 112 -1.78 2.91 7.78
CA HIS A 112 -0.74 1.94 8.14
C HIS A 112 -1.27 0.54 8.46
N LEU A 113 -0.49 -0.47 8.10
CA LEU A 113 -0.70 -1.87 8.48
C LEU A 113 0.60 -2.44 9.04
N PRO A 114 0.79 -2.39 10.37
CA PRO A 114 2.07 -2.71 10.99
C PRO A 114 2.30 -4.23 11.05
N ARG A 115 2.96 -4.79 10.04
CA ARG A 115 3.39 -6.19 10.03
C ARG A 115 4.56 -6.41 11.01
N ILE A 116 4.49 -7.46 11.83
CA ILE A 116 5.58 -7.83 12.75
C ILE A 116 6.86 -8.07 11.95
N ALA A 117 7.96 -7.46 12.38
CA ALA A 117 9.28 -7.58 11.77
C ALA A 117 9.36 -7.14 10.29
N ALA A 118 8.37 -6.41 9.76
CA ALA A 118 8.50 -5.83 8.43
C ALA A 118 9.39 -4.57 8.46
N PRO A 119 10.21 -4.34 7.43
CA PRO A 119 10.88 -3.07 7.20
C PRO A 119 9.90 -1.90 7.28
N ARG A 120 10.25 -0.90 8.10
CA ARG A 120 9.41 0.27 8.31
C ARG A 120 10.24 1.52 8.43
N HIS A 121 9.91 2.52 7.63
CA HIS A 121 10.36 3.89 7.81
C HIS A 121 9.42 4.60 8.80
N GLN A 122 9.98 5.41 9.69
CA GLN A 122 9.17 6.17 10.64
C GLN A 122 8.54 7.37 9.94
N ILE A 123 7.31 7.19 9.43
CA ILE A 123 6.49 8.32 8.98
C ILE A 123 6.17 9.21 10.19
N VAL A 124 6.50 10.50 10.09
CA VAL A 124 6.25 11.49 11.13
C VAL A 124 4.76 11.49 11.48
N ASN A 125 4.43 11.48 12.76
CA ASN A 125 3.05 11.34 13.24
C ASN A 125 2.08 12.37 12.64
N LYS A 126 2.56 13.57 12.30
CA LYS A 126 1.75 14.62 11.67
C LYS A 126 1.17 14.23 10.30
N TYR A 127 1.74 13.23 9.63
CA TYR A 127 1.27 12.75 8.34
C TYR A 127 0.36 11.53 8.45
N LYS A 128 0.12 10.98 9.66
CA LYS A 128 -0.72 9.80 9.83
C LYS A 128 -2.19 10.17 9.80
N ALA A 129 -2.98 9.31 9.18
CA ALA A 129 -4.43 9.43 9.17
C ALA A 129 -4.98 9.40 10.60
N PRO A 130 -6.01 10.21 10.90
CA PRO A 130 -6.74 10.08 12.15
C PRO A 130 -7.38 8.69 12.22
N GLU A 131 -7.31 8.05 13.39
CA GLU A 131 -7.92 6.75 13.61
C GLU A 131 -9.38 6.94 14.07
N ALA A 132 -10.34 6.64 13.19
CA ALA A 132 -11.77 6.71 13.51
C ALA A 132 -12.25 5.50 14.34
N LEU A 133 -11.54 4.38 14.23
CA LEU A 133 -11.75 3.16 15.01
C LEU A 133 -10.64 3.05 16.05
N ASP A 134 -10.93 2.40 17.18
CA ASP A 134 -9.89 2.07 18.15
C ASP A 134 -8.84 1.14 17.52
N LEU A 135 -7.63 1.19 18.08
CA LEU A 135 -6.46 0.50 17.56
C LEU A 135 -6.70 -1.01 17.41
N GLU A 136 -7.33 -1.65 18.40
CA GLU A 136 -7.57 -3.09 18.41
C GLU A 136 -8.55 -3.49 17.28
N THR A 137 -9.69 -2.80 17.20
CA THR A 137 -10.69 -3.02 16.15
C THR A 137 -10.10 -2.81 14.76
N ARG A 138 -9.34 -1.73 14.58
CA ARG A 138 -8.69 -1.41 13.29
C ARG A 138 -7.72 -2.51 12.89
N LEU A 139 -6.83 -2.94 13.79
CA LEU A 139 -5.84 -3.98 13.50
C LEU A 139 -6.51 -5.33 13.24
N GLU A 140 -7.51 -5.73 14.02
CA GLU A 140 -8.20 -7.01 13.81
C GLU A 140 -8.91 -7.04 12.44
N ARG A 141 -9.57 -5.94 12.06
CA ARG A 141 -10.18 -5.79 10.73
C ARG A 141 -9.13 -5.91 9.63
N SER A 142 -8.04 -5.14 9.72
CA SER A 142 -6.97 -5.17 8.72
C SER A 142 -6.36 -6.56 8.59
N PHE A 143 -5.97 -7.19 9.70
CA PHE A 143 -5.29 -8.49 9.67
C PHE A 143 -6.21 -9.64 9.28
N ARG A 144 -7.51 -9.59 9.62
CA ARG A 144 -8.48 -10.54 9.09
C ARG A 144 -8.55 -10.43 7.57
N CYS A 145 -8.68 -9.22 7.04
CA CYS A 145 -8.70 -8.96 5.60
C CYS A 145 -7.40 -9.43 4.92
N ALA A 146 -6.24 -9.10 5.49
CA ALA A 146 -4.95 -9.53 4.97
C ALA A 146 -4.81 -11.06 4.92
N ARG A 147 -5.22 -11.78 5.98
CA ARG A 147 -5.20 -13.25 6.01
C ARG A 147 -6.14 -13.86 4.96
N ASP A 148 -7.30 -13.26 4.77
CA ASP A 148 -8.25 -13.70 3.75
C ASP A 148 -7.70 -13.46 2.33
N ILE A 149 -7.02 -12.32 2.09
CA ILE A 149 -6.29 -12.05 0.83
C ILE A 149 -5.21 -13.12 0.59
N GLU A 150 -4.42 -13.43 1.61
CA GLU A 150 -3.40 -14.47 1.55
C GLU A 150 -4.01 -15.86 1.26
N SER A 151 -5.18 -16.18 1.84
CA SER A 151 -5.87 -17.45 1.59
C SER A 151 -6.36 -17.61 0.14
N MET A 152 -6.48 -16.51 -0.61
CA MET A 152 -6.79 -16.52 -2.05
C MET A 152 -5.53 -16.72 -2.93
N GLY A 153 -4.34 -16.91 -2.33
CA GLY A 153 -3.07 -17.00 -3.06
C GLY A 153 -2.54 -15.63 -3.50
N CYS A 154 -3.03 -14.55 -2.91
CA CYS A 154 -2.64 -13.17 -3.23
C CYS A 154 -1.79 -12.55 -2.10
N GLY A 155 -1.31 -11.32 -2.29
CA GLY A 155 -0.63 -10.60 -1.22
C GLY A 155 0.71 -11.24 -0.84
N MET A 156 1.00 -11.26 0.47
CA MET A 156 2.22 -11.87 1.01
C MET A 156 2.31 -13.37 0.73
N GLN A 157 1.21 -14.04 0.39
CA GLN A 157 1.22 -15.47 0.06
C GLN A 157 2.11 -15.77 -1.15
N VAL A 158 2.16 -14.86 -2.13
CA VAL A 158 3.03 -14.99 -3.31
C VAL A 158 4.49 -15.15 -2.89
N LEU A 159 4.95 -14.35 -1.93
CA LEU A 159 6.31 -14.46 -1.38
C LEU A 159 6.47 -15.74 -0.54
N LYS A 160 5.49 -16.08 0.32
CA LYS A 160 5.54 -17.30 1.14
C LYS A 160 5.69 -18.56 0.28
N ASP A 161 4.96 -18.67 -0.81
CA ASP A 161 5.03 -19.80 -1.73
C ASP A 161 6.41 -19.91 -2.40
N MET A 162 7.04 -18.77 -2.70
CA MET A 162 8.44 -18.75 -3.14
C MET A 162 9.37 -19.28 -2.04
N LEU A 163 9.17 -18.92 -0.78
CA LEU A 163 10.04 -19.36 0.32
C LEU A 163 9.93 -20.87 0.61
N LEU A 164 8.74 -21.46 0.40
CA LEU A 164 8.41 -22.84 0.77
C LEU A 164 8.63 -23.86 -0.37
N SER A 165 8.94 -23.41 -1.59
CA SER A 165 9.14 -24.33 -2.72
C SER A 165 10.46 -25.10 -2.61
N PRO A 166 10.51 -26.45 -2.72
CA PRO A 166 11.76 -27.21 -2.69
C PRO A 166 12.72 -26.89 -3.85
N GLU A 167 12.18 -26.49 -5.01
CA GLU A 167 12.95 -26.15 -6.23
C GLU A 167 13.23 -24.64 -6.34
N ASN A 168 12.49 -23.79 -5.62
CA ASN A 168 12.59 -22.32 -5.67
C ASN A 168 12.66 -21.64 -4.28
N GLY A 169 13.01 -22.40 -3.23
CA GLY A 169 12.89 -21.99 -1.82
C GLY A 169 13.76 -20.80 -1.44
N LEU A 170 13.75 -20.40 -0.17
CA LEU A 170 14.51 -19.24 0.31
C LEU A 170 16.01 -19.30 -0.09
N LEU A 171 16.63 -20.48 -0.18
CA LEU A 171 18.02 -20.63 -0.64
C LEU A 171 18.19 -20.42 -2.18
N PRO A 172 17.45 -21.09 -3.07
CA PRO A 172 17.47 -20.79 -4.51
C PRO A 172 16.99 -19.38 -4.87
N ALA A 173 15.93 -18.87 -4.22
CA ALA A 173 15.39 -17.52 -4.47
C ALA A 173 16.37 -16.40 -4.09
N LEU A 174 17.41 -16.71 -3.31
CA LEU A 174 18.50 -15.80 -2.93
C LEU A 174 19.75 -15.93 -3.80
N GLN A 175 19.81 -16.88 -4.75
CA GLN A 175 20.87 -16.94 -5.75
C GLN A 175 20.74 -15.77 -6.72
N ASP A 176 21.84 -15.19 -7.20
CA ASP A 176 21.84 -14.04 -8.13
C ASP A 176 21.36 -14.46 -9.54
N ASP A 177 20.06 -14.71 -9.65
CA ASP A 177 19.33 -14.94 -10.89
C ASP A 177 18.37 -13.75 -11.14
N PRO A 178 18.53 -13.04 -12.28
CA PRO A 178 17.63 -11.96 -12.68
C PRO A 178 16.15 -12.36 -12.75
N ILE A 179 15.85 -13.62 -13.07
CA ILE A 179 14.46 -14.12 -13.10
C ILE A 179 13.90 -14.21 -11.68
N ALA A 180 14.68 -14.75 -10.74
CA ALA A 180 14.30 -14.79 -9.32
C ALA A 180 14.14 -13.38 -8.72
N GLU A 181 14.99 -12.43 -9.09
CA GLU A 181 14.90 -11.03 -8.66
C GLU A 181 13.63 -10.33 -9.16
N LYS A 182 13.26 -10.56 -10.42
CA LYS A 182 12.02 -10.06 -11.00
C LYS A 182 10.80 -10.63 -10.27
N LYS A 183 10.72 -11.96 -10.11
CA LYS A 183 9.63 -12.64 -9.40
C LYS A 183 9.50 -12.17 -7.96
N PHE A 184 10.62 -11.97 -7.27
CA PHE A 184 10.63 -11.45 -5.91
C PHE A 184 10.08 -10.02 -5.85
N SER A 185 10.50 -9.15 -6.78
CA SER A 185 9.99 -7.78 -6.87
C SER A 185 8.50 -7.72 -7.14
N GLU A 186 7.98 -8.62 -7.99
CA GLU A 186 6.56 -8.79 -8.26
C GLU A 186 5.81 -9.27 -7.01
N GLY A 187 6.35 -10.26 -6.28
CA GLY A 187 5.76 -10.72 -5.01
C GLY A 187 5.73 -9.64 -3.91
N VAL A 188 6.73 -8.76 -3.86
CA VAL A 188 6.71 -7.60 -2.95
C VAL A 188 5.63 -6.61 -3.35
N ALA A 189 5.44 -6.34 -4.65
CA ALA A 189 4.37 -5.46 -5.12
C ALA A 189 2.99 -6.03 -4.75
N GLU A 190 2.78 -7.34 -4.99
CA GLU A 190 1.53 -8.00 -4.61
C GLU A 190 1.28 -7.95 -3.10
N TRP A 191 2.32 -8.13 -2.28
CA TRP A 191 2.21 -7.91 -0.83
C TRP A 191 1.75 -6.49 -0.50
N MET A 192 2.35 -5.47 -1.11
CA MET A 192 1.96 -4.08 -0.85
C MET A 192 0.51 -3.79 -1.27
N ASP A 193 0.05 -4.30 -2.41
CA ASP A 193 -1.34 -4.16 -2.86
C ASP A 193 -2.32 -4.82 -1.88
N GLY A 194 -2.00 -6.04 -1.42
CA GLY A 194 -2.78 -6.76 -0.43
C GLY A 194 -2.87 -6.01 0.90
N ASP A 195 -1.75 -5.47 1.38
CA ASP A 195 -1.70 -4.73 2.64
C ASP A 195 -2.38 -3.35 2.54
N ALA A 196 -2.31 -2.69 1.38
CA ALA A 196 -2.99 -1.43 1.12
C ALA A 196 -4.51 -1.60 1.14
N LEU A 197 -5.04 -2.66 0.52
CA LEU A 197 -6.47 -3.00 0.57
C LEU A 197 -6.92 -3.40 1.98
N ALA A 198 -6.13 -4.23 2.67
CA ALA A 198 -6.40 -4.60 4.05
C ALA A 198 -6.44 -3.36 4.98
N ALA A 199 -5.50 -2.43 4.82
CA ALA A 199 -5.50 -1.16 5.55
C ALA A 199 -6.72 -0.30 5.20
N THR A 200 -7.07 -0.18 3.91
CA THR A 200 -8.26 0.54 3.45
C THR A 200 -9.53 0.07 4.18
N TYR A 201 -9.74 -1.25 4.22
CA TYR A 201 -10.85 -1.86 4.95
C TYR A 201 -10.76 -1.66 6.47
N GLY A 202 -9.56 -1.79 7.02
CA GLY A 202 -9.28 -1.64 8.44
C GLY A 202 -9.62 -0.27 8.98
N TYR A 203 -9.27 0.78 8.23
CA TYR A 203 -9.62 2.17 8.54
C TYR A 203 -11.08 2.53 8.23
N GLY A 204 -11.83 1.61 7.59
CA GLY A 204 -13.22 1.86 7.21
C GLY A 204 -13.36 2.84 6.05
N HIS A 205 -12.36 2.92 5.17
CA HIS A 205 -12.42 3.75 3.98
C HIS A 205 -13.24 3.10 2.87
N GLU A 206 -13.90 3.93 2.07
CA GLU A 206 -14.90 3.47 1.11
C GLU A 206 -14.28 3.02 -0.22
N TYR A 207 -13.27 3.75 -0.71
CA TYR A 207 -12.68 3.53 -2.03
C TYR A 207 -11.18 3.29 -1.98
N PHE A 208 -10.73 2.42 -2.88
CA PHE A 208 -9.34 2.25 -3.27
C PHE A 208 -9.20 2.59 -4.76
N CYS A 209 -8.45 3.66 -5.07
CA CYS A 209 -8.34 4.21 -6.42
C CYS A 209 -7.00 3.84 -7.05
N THR A 210 -7.04 3.08 -8.15
CA THR A 210 -5.87 2.58 -8.87
C THR A 210 -6.12 2.48 -10.37
N TYR A 211 -5.08 2.68 -11.20
CA TYR A 211 -5.11 2.30 -12.61
C TYR A 211 -4.74 0.82 -12.85
N ASP A 212 -4.22 0.13 -11.85
CA ASP A 212 -3.82 -1.26 -11.99
C ASP A 212 -5.05 -2.18 -12.03
N GLN A 213 -5.02 -3.11 -12.97
CA GLN A 213 -6.06 -4.09 -13.24
C GLN A 213 -5.58 -5.53 -12.99
N GLY A 214 -4.39 -5.72 -12.41
CA GLY A 214 -3.82 -7.03 -12.08
C GLY A 214 -3.52 -7.89 -13.32
N LYS A 215 -3.39 -7.28 -14.50
CA LYS A 215 -3.30 -7.99 -15.78
C LYS A 215 -2.04 -8.85 -15.92
N ASN A 216 -0.92 -8.39 -15.34
CA ASN A 216 0.38 -9.02 -15.52
C ASN A 216 0.61 -10.20 -14.56
N ALA A 217 0.13 -10.09 -13.32
CA ALA A 217 0.29 -11.12 -12.30
C ALA A 217 -0.80 -12.21 -12.38
N GLY A 218 -1.88 -11.99 -13.12
CA GLY A 218 -2.92 -13.02 -13.31
C GLY A 218 -3.64 -13.34 -12.00
N GLN A 219 -3.92 -14.62 -11.74
CA GLN A 219 -4.75 -15.02 -10.60
C GLN A 219 -4.09 -14.83 -9.22
N SER A 220 -2.77 -14.61 -9.16
CA SER A 220 -2.08 -14.28 -7.91
C SER A 220 -2.23 -12.80 -7.52
N SER A 221 -2.84 -11.97 -8.39
CA SER A 221 -3.08 -10.57 -8.09
C SER A 221 -4.40 -10.35 -7.36
N ILE A 222 -4.38 -9.58 -6.28
CA ILE A 222 -5.63 -9.17 -5.60
C ILE A 222 -6.48 -8.25 -6.50
N LEU A 223 -5.85 -7.55 -7.44
CA LEU A 223 -6.51 -6.67 -8.41
C LEU A 223 -7.06 -7.41 -9.64
N HIS A 224 -6.77 -8.70 -9.78
CA HIS A 224 -7.36 -9.52 -10.85
C HIS A 224 -8.90 -9.53 -10.76
N PRO A 225 -9.66 -9.44 -11.87
CA PRO A 225 -11.10 -9.23 -11.85
C PRO A 225 -11.88 -10.17 -10.91
N LYS A 226 -11.52 -11.46 -10.88
CA LYS A 226 -12.12 -12.47 -9.99
C LYS A 226 -11.87 -12.18 -8.50
N ASN A 227 -10.64 -11.83 -8.15
CA ASN A 227 -10.23 -11.62 -6.76
C ASN A 227 -10.75 -10.26 -6.26
N ARG A 228 -10.68 -9.22 -7.11
CA ARG A 228 -11.30 -7.91 -6.89
C ARG A 228 -12.80 -8.04 -6.59
N ALA A 229 -13.55 -8.80 -7.41
CA ALA A 229 -14.97 -9.01 -7.18
C ALA A 229 -15.25 -9.70 -5.82
N THR A 230 -14.49 -10.74 -5.49
CA THR A 230 -14.60 -11.47 -4.21
C THR A 230 -14.30 -10.54 -3.02
N TYR A 231 -13.23 -9.76 -3.11
CA TYR A 231 -12.84 -8.78 -2.10
C TYR A 231 -13.91 -7.70 -1.91
N MET A 232 -14.38 -7.08 -2.99
CA MET A 232 -15.40 -6.02 -2.95
C MET A 232 -16.71 -6.54 -2.34
N GLN A 233 -17.14 -7.76 -2.70
CA GLN A 233 -18.34 -8.39 -2.14
C GLN A 233 -18.21 -8.64 -0.63
N LYS A 234 -17.04 -9.09 -0.17
CA LYS A 234 -16.82 -9.48 1.23
C LYS A 234 -16.61 -8.29 2.17
N TYR A 235 -15.89 -7.25 1.71
CA TYR A 235 -15.48 -6.13 2.57
C TYR A 235 -16.18 -4.81 2.29
N GLY A 236 -16.91 -4.70 1.17
CA GLY A 236 -17.64 -3.49 0.79
C GLY A 236 -16.76 -2.31 0.33
N VAL A 237 -15.42 -2.47 0.34
CA VAL A 237 -14.49 -1.48 -0.21
C VAL A 237 -14.57 -1.52 -1.73
N LYS A 238 -14.77 -0.36 -2.37
CA LYS A 238 -14.85 -0.24 -3.82
C LYS A 238 -13.47 0.01 -4.39
N ILE A 239 -12.94 -0.95 -5.14
CA ILE A 239 -11.75 -0.71 -5.97
C ILE A 239 -12.24 -0.03 -7.25
N VAL A 240 -11.65 1.08 -7.66
CA VAL A 240 -12.10 1.92 -8.80
C VAL A 240 -10.93 2.55 -9.56
N THR A 241 -11.11 2.85 -10.84
CA THR A 241 -10.23 3.80 -11.55
C THR A 241 -10.58 5.25 -11.21
N PRO A 242 -9.72 6.22 -11.53
CA PRO A 242 -10.05 7.65 -11.44
C PRO A 242 -11.36 8.04 -12.12
N GLU A 243 -11.64 7.53 -13.32
CA GLU A 243 -12.88 7.79 -14.04
C GLU A 243 -14.09 7.18 -13.33
N GLU A 244 -13.97 5.94 -12.85
CA GLU A 244 -15.03 5.25 -12.09
C GLU A 244 -15.32 5.98 -10.78
N LEU A 245 -14.30 6.48 -10.09
CA LEU A 245 -14.44 7.26 -8.86
C LEU A 245 -15.19 8.57 -9.12
N ILE A 246 -14.80 9.33 -10.14
CA ILE A 246 -15.49 10.58 -10.51
C ILE A 246 -16.96 10.30 -10.85
N ALA A 247 -17.23 9.27 -11.65
CA ALA A 247 -18.60 8.91 -12.02
C ALA A 247 -19.45 8.55 -10.78
N ALA A 248 -18.88 7.86 -9.80
CA ALA A 248 -19.54 7.51 -8.55
C ALA A 248 -19.81 8.72 -7.65
N LEU A 249 -18.98 9.76 -7.71
CA LEU A 249 -19.15 10.99 -6.92
C LEU A 249 -20.11 12.00 -7.55
N ILE A 250 -20.21 12.02 -8.89
CA ILE A 250 -21.02 12.99 -9.64
C ILE A 250 -22.43 12.44 -9.95
N SER A 251 -22.63 11.12 -9.96
CA SER A 251 -23.96 10.56 -10.18
C SER A 251 -24.88 10.83 -8.99
N PRO A 252 -26.08 11.41 -9.19
CA PRO A 252 -27.06 11.50 -8.11
C PRO A 252 -27.44 10.08 -7.69
N ALA A 253 -27.48 9.83 -6.38
CA ALA A 253 -27.98 8.57 -5.85
C ALA A 253 -29.37 8.28 -6.45
N PRO A 254 -29.67 7.05 -6.88
CA PRO A 254 -31.03 6.72 -7.32
C PRO A 254 -31.98 6.98 -6.15
N VAL A 255 -32.95 7.86 -6.40
CA VAL A 255 -34.07 8.20 -5.51
C VAL A 255 -34.90 6.96 -5.22
#